data_AF-A0A8W8J389-F1
#
_entry.id   AF-A0A8W8J389-F1
#
_cell.length_a   1.000
_cell.length_b   1.000
_cell.length_c   1.000
_cell.angle_alpha   90.00
_cell.angle_beta   90.00
_cell.angle_gamma   90.00
#
_symmetry.space_group_name_H-M   'P 1'
#
loop_
_entity.id
_entity.type
_entity.pdbx_description
1 polymer ?
#
loop_
_entity_poly.entity_id
_entity_poly.type
_entity_poly.pdbx_seq_one_letter_code
_entity_poly.pdbx_strand_id
1 'polypeptide(L)'
;MLALLSIICFCSLIGQSLETTTGMPTTKTPTTHTHGHHHTRTTHEAFETESFSFYYDYISHVMAVKSSLHICYLYKTSAQEQIDVHTSHGLHGIEKTLIDLIDAGSAMHPIPKEDVTAMSRQLAHFCTHTGVFMQMN
;
A
#
# COMPACT_ATOMS: atom_id res chain seq x y z
N MET A 1 19.01 19.97 27.93
CA MET A 1 18.26 20.02 26.66
C MET A 1 17.80 18.61 26.33
N LEU A 2 16.55 18.30 26.63
CA LEU A 2 15.90 17.03 26.31
C LEU A 2 14.59 17.41 25.60
N ALA A 3 14.55 17.23 24.29
CA ALA A 3 13.35 17.39 23.49
C ALA A 3 12.57 16.07 23.55
N LEU A 4 11.51 16.06 24.35
CA LEU A 4 10.54 14.96 24.40
C LEU A 4 9.65 15.02 23.17
N LEU A 5 9.70 13.93 22.42
CA LEU A 5 8.80 13.53 21.34
C LEU A 5 7.33 13.81 21.71
N SER A 6 6.71 14.72 20.97
CA SER A 6 5.26 14.92 20.96
C SER A 6 4.75 14.78 19.54
N ILE A 7 4.68 13.54 19.06
CA ILE A 7 3.85 13.18 17.90
C ILE A 7 2.76 12.28 18.47
N ILE A 8 1.71 12.91 19.00
CA ILE A 8 0.48 12.24 19.42
C ILE A 8 -0.25 11.86 18.14
N CYS A 9 -0.20 10.57 17.85
CA CYS A 9 -0.98 9.90 16.81
C CYS A 9 -2.48 10.05 17.12
N PHE A 10 -3.17 10.86 16.32
CA PHE A 10 -4.63 10.93 16.27
C PHE A 10 -5.12 10.08 15.11
N CYS A 11 -5.86 9.00 15.40
CA CYS A 11 -6.98 8.44 14.63
C CYS A 11 -7.47 7.19 15.40
N SER A 12 -8.49 7.32 16.24
CA SER A 12 -9.92 7.10 15.89
C SER A 12 -10.24 5.63 15.64
N LEU A 13 -11.06 5.03 16.54
CA LEU A 13 -11.86 3.80 16.41
C LEU A 13 -12.40 3.52 17.85
N ILE A 14 -13.67 3.34 18.23
CA ILE A 14 -14.92 2.98 17.56
C ILE A 14 -16.08 3.56 18.39
N GLY A 15 -16.99 4.31 17.78
CA GLY A 15 -18.30 4.60 18.36
C GLY A 15 -19.21 3.39 18.19
N GLN A 16 -19.60 2.73 19.27
CA GLN A 16 -20.61 1.68 19.25
C GLN A 16 -21.99 2.34 19.40
N SER A 17 -22.79 2.29 18.34
CA SER A 17 -24.21 2.65 18.40
C SER A 17 -24.97 1.51 19.08
N LEU A 18 -25.63 1.83 20.20
CA LEU A 18 -26.55 0.96 20.90
C LEU A 18 -27.94 1.61 20.82
N GLU A 19 -28.75 1.21 19.85
CA GLU A 19 -30.15 1.65 19.77
C GLU A 19 -31.07 0.51 20.18
N THR A 20 -31.67 0.71 21.35
CA THR A 20 -32.64 -0.15 22.01
C THR A 20 -34.00 -0.08 21.31
N THR A 21 -34.50 -1.25 20.91
CA THR A 21 -35.86 -1.58 20.48
C THR A 21 -36.94 -1.09 21.46
N THR A 22 -37.95 -0.35 20.98
CA THR A 22 -39.39 -0.64 21.21
C THR A 22 -40.30 0.42 20.57
N GLY A 23 -41.36 -0.03 19.88
CA GLY A 23 -42.46 0.84 19.46
C GLY A 23 -43.35 0.23 18.38
N MET A 24 -44.38 -0.52 18.79
CA MET A 24 -45.54 -0.87 17.95
C MET A 24 -46.70 0.04 18.39
N PRO A 25 -47.50 0.59 17.46
CA PRO A 25 -48.83 0.01 17.30
C PRO A 25 -49.40 0.02 15.87
N THR A 26 -50.39 -0.85 15.71
CA THR A 26 -51.34 -1.12 14.62
C THR A 26 -51.96 0.10 13.90
N THR A 27 -52.24 -0.02 12.59
CA THR A 27 -53.61 -0.01 11.98
C THR A 27 -53.62 0.30 10.45
N LYS A 28 -54.21 -0.64 9.69
CA LYS A 28 -54.93 -0.57 8.38
C LYS A 28 -54.24 -0.12 7.06
N THR A 29 -54.36 -1.03 6.09
CA THR A 29 -54.11 -0.96 4.64
C THR A 29 -54.86 0.18 3.93
N PRO A 30 -54.26 0.78 2.89
CA PRO A 30 -54.74 0.51 1.54
C PRO A 30 -53.60 0.23 0.54
N THR A 31 -53.81 -0.78 -0.31
CA THR A 31 -52.94 -1.15 -1.43
C THR A 31 -52.87 -0.01 -2.44
N THR A 32 -51.73 0.67 -2.49
CA THR A 32 -51.41 1.63 -3.55
C THR A 32 -50.19 1.10 -4.29
N HIS A 33 -50.37 0.74 -5.57
CA HIS A 33 -49.29 0.29 -6.44
C HIS A 33 -48.34 1.46 -6.73
N THR A 34 -47.24 1.54 -5.97
CA THR A 34 -46.13 2.43 -6.27
C THR A 34 -45.17 1.75 -7.23
N HIS A 35 -45.10 2.25 -8.46
CA HIS A 35 -43.97 1.98 -9.35
C HIS A 35 -42.73 2.65 -8.74
N GLY A 36 -42.00 1.90 -7.91
CA GLY A 36 -40.70 2.31 -7.42
C GLY A 36 -39.74 2.43 -8.61
N HIS A 37 -39.41 3.66 -8.99
CA HIS A 37 -38.28 3.91 -9.87
C HIS A 37 -37.02 3.44 -9.14
N HIS A 38 -36.52 2.26 -9.52
CA HIS A 38 -35.21 1.78 -9.10
C HIS A 38 -34.17 2.76 -9.62
N HIS A 39 -33.78 3.73 -8.79
CA HIS A 39 -32.48 4.36 -8.95
C HIS A 39 -31.45 3.27 -8.66
N THR A 40 -30.90 2.67 -9.72
CA THR A 40 -29.64 1.93 -9.64
C THR A 40 -28.58 2.93 -9.21
N ARG A 41 -28.43 3.14 -7.89
CA ARG A 41 -27.28 3.85 -7.34
C ARG A 41 -26.07 3.01 -7.72
N THR A 42 -25.31 3.46 -8.72
CA THR A 42 -24.01 2.89 -9.04
C THR A 42 -23.18 2.94 -7.77
N THR A 43 -22.88 1.77 -7.20
CA THR A 43 -21.89 1.66 -6.14
C THR A 43 -20.55 1.98 -6.77
N HIS A 44 -20.05 3.20 -6.54
CA HIS A 44 -18.70 3.56 -6.90
C HIS A 44 -17.74 2.70 -6.07
N GLU A 45 -16.74 2.10 -6.72
CA GLU A 45 -15.69 1.34 -6.01
C GLU A 45 -14.91 2.26 -5.07
N ALA A 46 -14.22 1.68 -4.09
CA ALA A 46 -13.38 2.49 -3.21
C ALA A 46 -12.31 3.22 -4.02
N PHE A 47 -11.97 4.44 -3.61
CA PHE A 47 -10.92 5.20 -4.27
C PHE A 47 -9.56 4.60 -3.90
N GLU A 48 -8.90 3.94 -4.85
CA GLU A 48 -7.55 3.41 -4.68
C GLU A 48 -6.51 4.50 -4.98
N THR A 49 -5.84 5.00 -3.94
CA THR A 49 -4.81 6.06 -4.04
C THR A 49 -3.40 5.51 -4.25
N GLU A 50 -3.23 4.21 -4.06
CA GLU A 50 -1.91 3.58 -4.03
C GLU A 50 -1.67 2.75 -5.28
N SER A 51 -0.53 3.02 -5.91
CA SER A 51 -0.04 2.26 -7.04
C SER A 51 1.43 1.98 -6.83
N PHE A 52 1.85 0.76 -7.13
CA PHE A 52 3.24 0.35 -7.05
C PHE A 52 3.74 0.01 -8.46
N SER A 53 4.89 0.55 -8.82
CA SER A 53 5.64 0.14 -10.01
C SER A 53 6.84 -0.68 -9.56
N PHE A 54 7.05 -1.84 -10.16
CA PHE A 54 8.15 -2.74 -9.83
C PHE A 54 9.18 -2.78 -10.96
N TYR A 55 10.45 -2.92 -10.59
CA TYR A 55 11.56 -3.07 -11.52
C TYR A 55 12.62 -3.98 -10.93
N TYR A 56 12.92 -5.08 -11.61
CA TYR A 56 14.01 -5.97 -11.23
C TYR A 56 15.27 -5.65 -12.04
N ASP A 57 16.34 -5.28 -11.35
CA ASP A 57 17.66 -5.17 -11.94
C ASP A 57 18.42 -6.50 -11.80
N TYR A 58 18.54 -7.21 -12.91
CA TYR A 58 19.22 -8.50 -12.97
C TYR A 58 20.75 -8.41 -12.81
N ILE A 59 21.35 -7.22 -12.98
CA ILE A 59 22.79 -7.03 -12.84
C ILE A 59 23.16 -6.88 -11.37
N SER A 60 22.42 -6.04 -10.64
CA SER A 60 22.66 -5.81 -9.21
C SER A 60 21.86 -6.75 -8.29
N HIS A 61 20.98 -7.58 -8.86
CA HIS A 61 20.04 -8.46 -8.13
C HIS A 61 19.19 -7.71 -7.11
N VAL A 62 18.66 -6.55 -7.50
CA VAL A 62 17.84 -5.68 -6.67
C VAL A 62 16.47 -5.51 -7.30
N MET A 63 15.42 -5.73 -6.51
CA MET A 63 14.06 -5.34 -6.84
C MET A 63 13.83 -3.91 -6.32
N ALA A 64 13.40 -3.01 -7.20
CA ALA A 64 12.96 -1.68 -6.85
C ALA A 64 11.44 -1.59 -6.92
N VAL A 65 10.82 -0.96 -5.94
CA VAL A 65 9.40 -0.59 -5.98
C VAL A 65 9.26 0.91 -5.78
N LYS A 66 8.51 1.56 -6.68
CA LYS A 66 8.18 2.98 -6.61
C LYS A 66 6.70 3.11 -6.28
N SER A 67 6.39 3.75 -5.15
CA SER A 67 4.99 4.04 -4.77
C SER A 67 4.53 5.38 -5.35
N SER A 68 3.21 5.59 -5.36
CA SER A 68 2.59 6.86 -5.74
C SER A 68 2.99 8.04 -4.83
N LEU A 69 3.60 7.78 -3.66
CA LEU A 69 4.05 8.80 -2.70
C LEU A 69 5.46 9.36 -2.99
N HIS A 70 6.00 9.14 -4.18
CA HIS A 70 7.36 9.55 -4.56
C HIS A 70 8.48 8.95 -3.69
N ILE A 71 8.28 7.70 -3.24
CA ILE A 71 9.28 6.91 -2.52
C ILE A 71 9.65 5.68 -3.35
N CYS A 72 10.95 5.39 -3.43
CA CYS A 72 11.48 4.19 -4.06
C CYS A 72 12.12 3.30 -2.98
N TYR A 73 11.65 2.08 -2.83
CA TYR A 73 12.24 1.09 -1.94
C TYR A 73 13.07 0.12 -2.75
N LEU A 74 14.26 -0.20 -2.26
CA LEU A 74 15.17 -1.18 -2.84
C LEU A 74 15.24 -2.41 -1.94
N TYR A 75 15.14 -3.56 -2.58
CA TYR A 75 15.18 -4.86 -1.94
C TYR A 75 16.23 -5.74 -2.60
N LYS A 76 17.24 -6.16 -1.83
CA LYS A 76 18.27 -7.05 -2.33
C LYS A 76 17.75 -8.49 -2.30
N THR A 77 17.61 -9.09 -3.48
CA THR A 77 17.12 -10.47 -3.61
C THR A 77 18.15 -11.49 -3.14
N SER A 78 17.69 -12.50 -2.40
CA SER A 78 18.46 -13.69 -2.05
C SER A 78 18.78 -14.56 -3.27
N ALA A 79 19.70 -15.51 -3.13
CA ALA A 79 20.07 -16.42 -4.22
C ALA A 79 18.88 -17.25 -4.74
N GLN A 80 17.94 -17.61 -3.87
CA GLN A 80 16.73 -18.33 -4.27
C GLN A 80 15.77 -17.41 -5.03
N GLU A 81 15.56 -16.18 -4.54
CA GLU A 81 14.69 -15.20 -5.19
C GLU A 81 15.20 -14.76 -6.56
N GLN A 82 16.52 -14.74 -6.76
CA GLN A 82 17.13 -14.50 -8.07
C GLN A 82 16.75 -15.56 -9.11
N ILE A 83 16.42 -16.78 -8.68
CA ILE A 83 15.91 -17.84 -9.56
C ILE A 83 14.40 -17.65 -9.74
N ASP A 84 13.70 -17.42 -8.63
CA ASP A 84 12.24 -17.40 -8.58
C ASP A 84 11.63 -16.21 -9.32
N VAL A 85 12.35 -15.07 -9.41
CA VAL A 85 11.93 -13.86 -10.15
C VAL A 85 11.62 -14.13 -11.63
N HIS A 86 12.16 -15.20 -12.20
CA HIS A 86 11.92 -15.62 -13.59
C HIS A 86 10.65 -16.46 -13.76
N THR A 87 9.90 -16.69 -12.69
CA THR A 87 8.59 -17.36 -12.72
C THR A 87 7.51 -16.39 -12.27
N SER A 88 6.30 -16.51 -12.81
CA SER A 88 5.19 -15.63 -12.40
C SER A 88 4.85 -15.77 -10.91
N HIS A 89 4.86 -16.99 -10.38
CA HIS A 89 4.62 -17.23 -8.96
C HIS A 89 5.73 -16.62 -8.10
N GLY A 90 6.99 -16.85 -8.45
CA GLY A 90 8.12 -16.36 -7.68
C GLY A 90 8.21 -14.84 -7.69
N LEU A 91 8.05 -14.21 -8.86
CA LEU A 91 7.97 -12.76 -8.98
C LEU A 91 6.88 -12.18 -8.09
N HIS A 92 5.66 -12.74 -8.14
CA HIS A 92 4.56 -12.26 -7.32
C HIS A 92 4.81 -12.44 -5.81
N GLY A 93 5.48 -13.53 -5.42
CA GLY A 93 5.90 -13.74 -4.04
C GLY A 93 6.91 -12.69 -3.55
N ILE A 94 7.87 -12.32 -4.39
CA ILE A 94 8.87 -11.28 -4.10
C ILE A 94 8.21 -9.91 -4.01
N GLU A 95 7.34 -9.55 -4.97
CA GLU A 95 6.57 -8.30 -4.95
C GLU A 95 5.74 -8.18 -3.67
N LYS A 96 5.02 -9.24 -3.30
CA LYS A 96 4.24 -9.29 -2.07
C LYS A 96 5.12 -9.10 -0.83
N THR A 97 6.26 -9.77 -0.78
CA THR A 97 7.19 -9.68 0.35
C THR A 97 7.66 -8.23 0.54
N LEU A 98 7.95 -7.53 -0.56
CA LEU A 98 8.36 -6.14 -0.51
C LEU A 98 7.24 -5.20 -0.03
N ILE A 99 6.00 -5.43 -0.47
CA ILE A 99 4.83 -4.69 0.04
C ILE A 99 4.65 -4.96 1.54
N ASP A 100 4.70 -6.22 1.97
CA ASP A 100 4.56 -6.60 3.38
C ASP A 100 5.63 -5.90 4.25
N LEU A 101 6.86 -5.76 3.75
CA LEU A 101 7.93 -5.05 4.47
C LEU A 101 7.65 -3.55 4.61
N ILE A 102 7.08 -2.93 3.57
CA ILE A 102 6.66 -1.52 3.59
C ILE A 102 5.52 -1.32 4.59
N ASP A 103 4.49 -2.17 4.52
CA ASP A 103 3.31 -2.11 5.40
C ASP A 103 3.66 -2.39 6.85
N ALA A 104 4.62 -3.29 7.10
CA ALA A 104 5.14 -3.58 8.44
C ALA A 104 5.96 -2.42 9.03
N GLY A 105 6.30 -1.40 8.24
CA GLY A 105 7.16 -0.30 8.69
C GLY A 105 8.58 -0.77 9.00
N SER A 106 9.09 -1.73 8.21
CA SER A 106 10.44 -2.28 8.40
C SER A 106 11.50 -1.18 8.39
N ALA A 107 12.61 -1.41 9.10
CA ALA A 107 13.70 -0.44 9.17
C ALA A 107 14.33 -0.24 7.77
N MET A 108 13.94 0.86 7.13
CA MET A 108 14.39 1.26 5.80
C MET A 108 15.32 2.46 5.94
N HIS A 109 16.54 2.33 5.42
CA HIS A 109 17.56 3.37 5.52
C HIS A 109 17.61 4.19 4.24
N PRO A 110 17.67 5.53 4.33
CA PRO A 110 17.81 6.37 3.15
C PRO A 110 19.16 6.10 2.46
N ILE A 111 19.12 5.90 1.15
CA ILE A 111 20.29 5.71 0.31
C ILE A 111 20.48 6.96 -0.56
N PRO A 112 21.66 7.59 -0.54
CA PRO A 112 21.90 8.76 -1.35
C PRO A 112 21.99 8.39 -2.84
N LYS A 113 21.67 9.35 -3.71
CA LYS A 113 21.48 9.10 -5.15
C LYS A 113 22.76 8.57 -5.83
N GLU A 114 23.91 9.04 -5.39
CA GLU A 114 25.22 8.59 -5.84
C GLU A 114 25.43 7.09 -5.60
N ASP A 115 25.01 6.57 -4.44
CA ASP A 115 25.12 5.16 -4.09
C ASP A 115 24.16 4.32 -4.92
N VAL A 116 22.94 4.82 -5.16
CA VAL A 116 21.99 4.17 -6.09
C VAL A 116 22.56 4.10 -7.50
N THR A 117 23.23 5.16 -7.95
CA THR A 117 23.87 5.20 -9.27
C THR A 117 25.05 4.25 -9.36
N ALA A 118 25.84 4.14 -8.29
CA ALA A 118 26.95 3.20 -8.16
C ALA A 118 26.47 1.74 -8.14
N MET A 119 25.30 1.47 -7.53
CA MET A 119 24.66 0.15 -7.61
C MET A 119 24.20 -0.16 -9.03
N SER A 120 23.43 0.75 -9.64
CA SER A 120 23.02 0.63 -11.03
C SER A 120 22.46 1.93 -11.57
N ARG A 121 22.91 2.29 -12.78
CA ARG A 121 22.36 3.41 -13.53
C ARG A 121 20.87 3.22 -13.86
N GLN A 122 20.42 1.98 -14.06
CA GLN A 122 19.02 1.69 -14.37
C GLN A 122 18.14 1.88 -13.13
N LEU A 123 18.60 1.46 -11.95
CA LEU A 123 17.91 1.74 -10.69
C LEU A 123 17.81 3.25 -10.43
N ALA A 124 18.91 3.99 -10.63
CA ALA A 124 18.90 5.44 -10.45
C ALA A 124 17.90 6.13 -11.39
N HIS A 125 17.79 5.65 -12.63
CA HIS A 125 16.79 6.14 -13.58
C HIS A 125 15.36 5.82 -13.12
N PHE A 126 15.10 4.57 -12.72
CA PHE A 126 13.78 4.15 -12.24
C PHE A 126 13.32 4.95 -11.00
N CYS A 127 14.21 5.10 -10.02
CA CYS A 127 13.98 5.87 -8.79
C CYS A 127 14.28 7.38 -8.96
N THR A 128 14.18 7.92 -10.17
CA THR A 128 14.39 9.35 -10.38
C THR A 128 13.26 10.19 -9.76
N HIS A 129 13.64 11.32 -9.15
CA HIS A 129 12.76 12.26 -8.43
C HIS A 129 12.03 11.66 -7.23
N THR A 130 12.62 10.67 -6.57
CA THR A 130 12.07 10.03 -5.36
C THR A 130 13.09 9.93 -4.25
N GLY A 131 12.64 9.91 -3.00
CA GLY A 131 13.47 9.45 -1.88
C GLY A 131 13.73 7.95 -2.03
N VAL A 132 14.98 7.50 -1.88
CA VAL A 132 15.35 6.09 -2.03
C VAL A 132 15.69 5.51 -0.68
N PHE A 133 15.10 4.36 -0.36
CA PHE A 133 15.34 3.65 0.88
C PHE A 133 15.64 2.19 0.61
N MET A 134 16.46 1.59 1.45
CA MET A 134 16.82 0.18 1.34
C MET A 134 16.87 -0.45 2.72
N GLN A 135 16.41 -1.69 2.80
CA GLN A 135 16.61 -2.49 3.99
C GLN A 135 18.08 -2.93 4.06
N MET A 136 18.79 -2.49 5.09
CA MET A 136 20.10 -3.03 5.41
C MET A 136 19.89 -4.28 6.28
N ASN A 137 20.30 -5.43 5.75
CA ASN A 137 20.27 -6.69 6.49
C ASN A 137 21.48 -6.81 7.41
#